data_AF-A0A7W0PFC4-F1
#
_entry.id   AF-A0A7W0PFC4-F1
#
_cell.length_a   1.000
_cell.length_b   1.000
_cell.length_c   1.000
_cell.angle_alpha   90.00
_cell.angle_beta   90.00
_cell.angle_gamma   90.00
#
_symmetry.space_group_name_H-M   'P 1'
#
loop_
_entity.id
_entity.type
_entity.pdbx_description
1 polymer ?
#
loop_
_entity_poly.entity_id
_entity_poly.type
_entity_poly.pdbx_seq_one_letter_code
_entity_poly.pdbx_strand_id
1 'polypeptide(L)'
;MRRGQVKPGTTDERLLDARGPSDWVHTDPWRVLRIQSEFVEGFGLLAELPRSVSVFGSARTPPGHPDYDAGYALGAALAGAGYAAI
;
A
#
# COMPACT_ATOMS: atom_id res chain seq x y z
N MET A 1 14.67 12.43 -40.41
CA MET A 1 13.71 13.56 -40.29
C MET A 1 12.68 13.25 -39.20
N ARG A 2 12.85 13.73 -37.97
CA ARG A 2 11.88 13.58 -36.85
C ARG A 2 11.06 14.87 -36.58
N ARG A 3 11.21 15.89 -37.43
CA ARG A 3 10.70 17.25 -37.17
C ARG A 3 9.17 17.37 -37.30
N GLY A 4 8.49 16.42 -37.94
CA GLY A 4 7.03 16.43 -38.12
C GLY A 4 6.21 15.78 -36.99
N GLN A 5 6.86 15.14 -36.00
CA GLN A 5 6.16 14.48 -34.88
C GLN A 5 6.08 15.32 -33.60
N VAL A 6 6.64 16.53 -33.59
CA VAL A 6 6.60 17.41 -32.43
C VAL A 6 5.32 18.22 -32.49
N LYS A 7 4.34 17.86 -31.65
CA LYS A 7 3.17 18.72 -31.40
C LYS A 7 3.66 20.09 -30.88
N PRO A 8 3.10 21.21 -31.39
CA PRO A 8 3.43 22.54 -30.89
C PRO A 8 3.09 22.67 -29.39
N GLY A 9 3.80 23.56 -28.69
CA GLY A 9 3.63 23.80 -27.26
C GLY A 9 4.79 23.33 -26.39
N THR A 10 4.74 23.71 -25.11
CA THR A 10 5.77 23.32 -24.12
C THR A 10 5.62 21.84 -23.73
N THR A 11 6.64 21.27 -23.06
CA THR A 11 6.55 19.88 -22.58
C THR A 11 5.47 19.73 -21.49
N ASP A 12 5.36 20.72 -20.60
CA ASP A 12 4.37 20.73 -19.52
C ASP A 12 2.94 20.88 -20.07
N GLU A 13 2.74 21.77 -21.04
CA GLU A 13 1.45 21.92 -21.75
C GLU A 13 0.99 20.59 -22.36
N ARG A 14 1.91 19.83 -22.96
CA ARG A 14 1.61 18.49 -23.50
C ARG A 14 1.27 17.45 -22.43
N LEU A 15 1.89 17.51 -21.25
CA LEU A 15 1.60 16.59 -20.15
C LEU A 15 0.23 16.89 -19.51
N LEU A 16 -0.11 18.18 -19.36
CA LEU A 16 -1.30 18.62 -18.66
C LEU A 16 -2.56 18.60 -19.54
N ASP A 17 -2.46 18.89 -20.84
CA ASP A 17 -3.61 18.90 -21.76
C ASP A 17 -3.97 17.51 -22.32
N ALA A 18 -3.02 16.56 -22.28
CA ALA A 18 -3.23 15.23 -22.86
C ALA A 18 -4.04 14.32 -21.92
N ARG A 19 -5.37 14.33 -22.07
CA ARG A 19 -6.19 13.18 -21.67
C ARG A 19 -6.10 12.08 -22.74
N GLY A 20 -4.99 11.35 -22.72
CA GLY A 20 -4.77 10.18 -23.58
C GLY A 20 -5.59 8.97 -23.13
N PRO A 21 -5.62 7.89 -23.93
CA PRO A 21 -6.25 6.62 -23.57
C PRO A 21 -5.68 6.10 -22.24
N SER A 22 -6.53 5.60 -21.34
CA SER A 22 -6.14 5.14 -20.01
C SER A 22 -5.86 3.64 -19.93
N ASP A 23 -6.02 2.87 -21.01
CA ASP A 23 -5.95 1.39 -20.99
C ASP A 23 -4.62 0.84 -20.44
N TRP A 24 -3.53 1.61 -20.55
CA TRP A 24 -2.23 1.26 -20.00
C TRP A 24 -2.25 1.04 -18.48
N VAL A 25 -3.19 1.65 -17.74
CA VAL A 25 -3.32 1.44 -16.29
C VAL A 25 -3.71 0.01 -15.91
N HIS A 26 -4.22 -0.78 -16.86
CA HIS A 26 -4.60 -2.18 -16.63
C HIS A 26 -3.53 -3.18 -17.11
N THR A 27 -2.43 -2.69 -17.68
CA THR A 27 -1.36 -3.54 -18.20
C THR A 27 -0.38 -3.96 -17.12
N ASP A 28 0.31 -5.09 -17.34
CA ASP A 28 1.29 -5.60 -16.38
C ASP A 28 2.44 -4.63 -16.09
N PRO A 29 3.00 -3.86 -17.06
CA PRO A 29 3.99 -2.82 -16.76
C PRO A 29 3.51 -1.80 -15.72
N TRP A 30 2.24 -1.37 -15.79
CA TRP A 30 1.70 -0.45 -14.80
C TRP A 30 1.48 -1.12 -13.44
N ARG A 31 1.09 -2.41 -13.43
CA ARG A 31 0.98 -3.19 -12.18
C ARG A 31 2.34 -3.31 -11.47
N VAL A 32 3.43 -3.49 -12.20
CA VAL A 32 4.79 -3.52 -11.62
C VAL A 32 5.12 -2.20 -10.92
N LEU A 33 4.83 -1.07 -11.56
CA LEU A 33 5.05 0.26 -10.97
C LEU A 33 4.18 0.47 -9.72
N ARG A 34 2.93 0.00 -9.73
CA ARG A 34 2.06 0.03 -8.55
C ARG A 34 2.60 -0.80 -7.39
N ILE A 35 3.01 -2.04 -7.66
CA ILE A 35 3.58 -2.93 -6.64
C ILE A 35 4.85 -2.29 -6.04
N GLN A 36 5.72 -1.73 -6.88
CA GLN A 36 6.89 -1.00 -6.40
C GLN A 36 6.50 0.18 -5.50
N SER A 37 5.49 0.96 -5.89
CA SER A 37 4.98 2.07 -5.08
C SER A 37 4.46 1.60 -3.72
N GLU A 38 3.72 0.48 -3.69
CA GLU A 38 3.20 -0.11 -2.45
C GLU A 38 4.33 -0.54 -1.50
N PHE A 39 5.44 -1.06 -2.02
CA PHE A 39 6.63 -1.35 -1.21
C PHE A 39 7.31 -0.09 -0.66
N VAL A 40 7.48 0.96 -1.48
CA VAL A 40 8.09 2.22 -1.04
C VAL A 40 7.26 2.86 0.07
N GLU A 41 5.95 2.89 -0.08
CA GLU A 41 5.02 3.41 0.92
C GLU A 41 5.04 2.54 2.19
N GLY A 42 4.94 1.22 2.04
CA GLY A 42 4.96 0.28 3.16
C GLY A 42 6.23 0.37 3.99
N PHE A 43 7.41 0.39 3.36
CA PHE A 43 8.67 0.54 4.09
C PHE A 43 8.82 1.91 4.75
N GLY A 44 8.34 2.98 4.11
CA GLY A 44 8.34 4.31 4.70
C GLY A 44 7.51 4.38 5.99
N LEU A 45 6.31 3.79 5.99
CA LEU A 45 5.40 3.77 7.14
C LEU A 45 5.92 2.90 8.29
N LEU A 46 6.61 1.80 7.98
CA LEU A 46 7.04 0.80 8.96
C LEU A 46 8.49 1.03 9.45
N ALA A 47 9.20 2.04 8.93
CA ALA A 47 10.63 2.25 9.18
C ALA A 47 10.98 2.48 10.66
N GLU A 48 10.08 3.09 11.42
CA GLU A 48 10.30 3.46 12.82
C GLU A 48 9.53 2.56 13.80
N LEU A 49 8.96 1.45 13.33
CA LEU A 49 8.20 0.56 14.20
C LEU A 49 9.10 -0.06 15.29
N PRO A 50 8.63 -0.12 16.54
CA PRO A 50 9.32 -0.83 17.61
C PRO A 50 9.26 -2.34 17.38
N ARG A 51 9.85 -3.12 18.30
CA ARG A 51 9.71 -4.58 18.29
C ARG A 51 8.23 -4.96 18.17
N SER A 52 7.91 -5.77 17.17
CA SER A 52 6.54 -6.04 16.77
C SER A 52 6.29 -7.54 16.66
N VAL A 53 5.04 -7.94 16.86
CA VAL A 53 4.55 -9.31 16.67
C VAL A 53 3.33 -9.25 15.75
N SER A 54 3.36 -9.99 14.64
CA SER A 54 2.21 -10.14 13.76
C SER A 54 1.27 -11.23 14.27
N VAL A 55 -0.01 -10.91 14.45
CA VAL A 55 -1.03 -11.82 14.97
C VAL A 55 -2.07 -12.09 13.88
N PHE A 56 -2.28 -13.37 13.56
CA PHE A 56 -3.28 -13.78 12.57
C PHE A 56 -4.44 -14.48 13.26
N GLY A 57 -5.64 -14.26 12.74
CA GLY A 57 -6.87 -14.87 13.24
C GLY A 57 -7.97 -14.86 12.19
N SER A 58 -9.06 -15.56 12.48
CA SER A 58 -10.23 -15.57 11.60
C SER A 58 -10.87 -14.19 11.51
N ALA A 59 -11.06 -13.68 10.29
CA ALA A 59 -11.83 -12.46 10.03
C ALA A 59 -13.34 -12.60 10.33
N ARG A 60 -13.79 -13.78 10.75
CA ARG A 60 -15.21 -14.14 10.93
C ARG A 60 -15.60 -14.36 12.39
N THR A 61 -14.67 -14.29 13.33
CA THR A 61 -14.95 -14.54 14.75
C THR A 61 -15.68 -13.34 15.37
N PRO A 62 -16.92 -13.50 15.89
CA PRO A 62 -17.67 -12.40 16.47
C PRO A 62 -17.17 -12.02 17.87
N PRO A 63 -17.46 -10.80 18.35
CA PRO A 63 -17.27 -10.44 19.76
C PRO A 63 -18.01 -11.41 20.70
N GLY A 64 -17.39 -11.73 21.84
CA GLY A 64 -17.92 -12.69 22.83
C GLY A 64 -17.68 -14.17 22.49
N HIS A 65 -17.04 -14.47 21.36
CA HIS A 65 -16.50 -15.80 21.10
C HIS A 65 -15.20 -16.00 21.92
N PRO A 66 -14.93 -17.19 22.50
CA PRO A 66 -13.72 -17.43 23.30
C PRO A 66 -12.41 -17.02 22.60
N ASP A 67 -12.28 -17.32 21.30
CA ASP A 67 -11.10 -16.92 20.52
C ASP A 67 -10.96 -15.40 20.36
N TYR A 68 -12.06 -14.65 20.33
CA TYR A 68 -12.02 -13.18 20.29
C TYR A 68 -11.47 -12.63 21.60
N ASP A 69 -12.00 -13.13 22.72
CA ASP A 69 -11.57 -12.72 24.06
C ASP A 69 -10.11 -13.09 24.32
N ALA A 70 -9.67 -14.26 23.84
CA ALA A 70 -8.27 -14.68 23.87
C ALA A 70 -7.38 -13.75 23.03
N GLY A 71 -7.82 -13.37 21.82
CA GLY A 71 -7.11 -12.41 20.97
C GLY A 71 -6.96 -11.03 21.62
N TYR A 72 -8.02 -10.56 22.28
CA TYR A 72 -7.99 -9.29 23.03
C TYR A 72 -7.00 -9.34 24.20
N ALA A 73 -7.05 -10.41 25.01
CA ALA A 73 -6.11 -10.61 26.12
C ALA A 73 -4.66 -10.72 25.65
N LEU A 74 -4.42 -11.40 24.52
CA LEU A 74 -3.10 -11.49 23.89
C LEU A 74 -2.58 -10.11 23.47
N GLY A 75 -3.40 -9.30 22.80
CA GLY A 75 -3.03 -7.95 22.40
C GLY A 75 -2.65 -7.07 23.59
N ALA A 76 -3.44 -7.13 24.67
CA ALA A 76 -3.14 -6.41 25.90
C ALA A 76 -1.81 -6.85 26.54
N ALA A 77 -1.56 -8.16 26.57
CA ALA A 77 -0.31 -8.71 27.09
C ALA A 77 0.92 -8.30 26.25
N LEU A 78 0.81 -8.31 24.92
CA LEU A 78 1.86 -7.87 24.01
C LEU A 78 2.20 -6.39 24.20
N ALA A 79 1.18 -5.53 24.29
CA ALA A 79 1.37 -4.11 24.56
C ALA A 79 2.02 -3.88 25.94
N GLY A 80 1.56 -4.60 26.98
CA GLY A 80 2.16 -4.55 28.32
C GLY A 80 3.61 -5.01 28.36
N ALA A 81 4.02 -5.90 27.44
CA ALA A 81 5.40 -6.36 27.28
C ALA A 81 6.26 -5.44 26.37
N GLY A 82 5.71 -4.33 25.87
CA GLY A 82 6.42 -3.37 25.02
C GLY A 82 6.57 -3.79 23.56
N TYR A 83 5.69 -4.66 23.06
CA TYR A 83 5.60 -5.02 21.65
C TYR A 83 4.43 -4.29 20.98
N ALA A 84 4.63 -3.84 19.74
CA ALA A 84 3.50 -3.49 18.88
C ALA A 84 2.87 -4.78 18.33
N ALA A 85 1.54 -4.86 18.33
CA ALA A 85 0.80 -5.93 17.68
C ALA A 85 0.36 -5.46 16.29
N ILE A 86 0.64 -6.27 15.26
CA ILE A 86 0.29 -6.03 13.85
C ILE A 86 -0.71 -7.08 13.39
#